data_AF-A0AAD3R1T5-F1
#
_entry.id   AF-A0AAD3R1T5-F1
#
_cell.length_a   1.000
_cell.length_b   1.000
_cell.length_c   1.000
_cell.angle_alpha   90.00
_cell.angle_beta   90.00
_cell.angle_gamma   90.00
#
_symmetry.space_group_name_H-M   'P 1'
#
loop_
_entity.id
_entity.type
_entity.pdbx_description
1 polymer ?
#
loop_
_entity_poly.entity_id
_entity_poly.type
_entity_poly.pdbx_seq_one_letter_code
_entity_poly.pdbx_strand_id
1 'polypeptide(L)'
;MTVFGLHRGTTYAANRYLLVWRVIEANMAAHMTRAVKRLLPLENGWLLPTAWQWYTKAWCHRHHSAGPSLRYIPRRAVLYCPGNDERKLRKLASLDVDCAVLDCEDGVALSKKAEARETIPKMLVELDLGRTEKCVRVNSVSSGLAEADLEVILQAEVLPPAIMLPKVEDTQEVQW
;
A
#
# COMPACT_ATOMS: atom_id res chain seq x y z
N MET A 1 -49.37 18.30 22.59
CA MET A 1 -48.25 17.91 23.47
C MET A 1 -47.25 17.13 22.64
N THR A 2 -45.96 17.39 22.51
CA THR A 2 -45.08 18.57 22.69
C THR A 2 -43.83 18.19 21.87
N VAL A 3 -43.28 19.15 21.13
CA VAL A 3 -42.02 19.04 20.35
C VAL A 3 -40.81 19.30 21.27
N PHE A 4 -39.60 18.96 20.80
CA PHE A 4 -38.21 19.17 21.33
C PHE A 4 -37.56 17.91 21.90
N GLY A 5 -36.28 17.58 21.65
CA GLY A 5 -35.21 18.28 20.93
C GLY A 5 -33.90 17.48 21.05
N LEU A 6 -32.96 17.72 20.13
CA LEU A 6 -31.59 17.16 20.11
C LEU A 6 -30.83 17.32 21.44
N HIS A 7 -30.02 16.31 21.83
CA HIS A 7 -28.60 16.50 22.19
C HIS A 7 -27.80 15.17 22.26
N ARG A 8 -26.74 15.14 21.44
CA ARG A 8 -25.44 14.44 21.52
C ARG A 8 -25.31 13.23 22.46
N GLY A 9 -25.02 12.07 21.86
CA GLY A 9 -24.40 10.91 22.52
C GLY A 9 -23.49 10.20 21.52
N THR A 10 -22.19 10.30 21.77
CA THR A 10 -21.07 9.68 21.06
C THR A 10 -21.28 8.20 20.72
N THR A 11 -21.21 7.85 19.43
CA THR A 11 -20.88 6.48 19.00
C THR A 11 -19.55 6.50 18.26
N TYR A 12 -18.47 6.49 19.04
CA TYR A 12 -17.20 5.89 18.63
C TYR A 12 -17.44 4.39 18.38
N ALA A 13 -16.67 3.80 17.48
CA ALA A 13 -16.67 2.39 17.08
C ALA A 13 -17.59 2.03 15.90
N ALA A 14 -17.17 2.40 14.69
CA ALA A 14 -17.42 1.58 13.50
C ALA A 14 -16.28 1.81 12.50
N ASN A 15 -15.57 0.73 12.15
CA ASN A 15 -14.70 0.59 10.97
C ASN A 15 -13.62 1.66 10.73
N ARG A 16 -12.49 1.53 11.42
CA ARG A 16 -11.21 2.14 11.00
C ARG A 16 -10.34 1.12 10.26
N TYR A 17 -10.76 0.75 9.06
CA TYR A 17 -9.90 0.18 8.01
C TYR A 17 -10.29 0.86 6.71
N LEU A 18 -9.91 2.13 6.58
CA LEU A 18 -10.13 2.88 5.35
C LEU A 18 -9.02 2.46 4.38
N LEU A 19 -9.42 1.73 3.32
CA LEU A 19 -8.57 1.42 2.18
C LEU A 19 -8.00 2.72 1.59
N VAL A 20 -6.71 2.95 1.76
CA VAL A 20 -5.98 4.08 1.19
C VAL A 20 -5.61 3.76 -0.26
N TRP A 21 -6.61 3.64 -1.15
CA TRP A 21 -6.33 3.55 -2.59
C TRP A 21 -6.30 4.94 -3.25
N ARG A 22 -7.12 5.88 -2.79
CA ARG A 22 -7.24 7.21 -3.42
C ARG A 22 -6.23 8.26 -2.98
N VAL A 23 -5.58 8.10 -1.83
CA VAL A 23 -4.65 9.12 -1.32
C VAL A 23 -3.21 8.88 -1.80
N ILE A 24 -2.86 7.62 -2.06
CA ILE A 24 -1.58 7.26 -2.68
C ILE A 24 -1.47 7.85 -4.10
N GLU A 25 -2.54 7.90 -4.90
CA GLU A 25 -2.48 8.50 -6.24
C GLU A 25 -2.09 9.98 -6.24
N ALA A 26 -2.50 10.76 -5.23
CA ALA A 26 -2.19 12.19 -5.13
C ALA A 26 -0.78 12.46 -4.58
N ASN A 27 -0.33 11.69 -3.60
CA ASN A 27 0.97 11.90 -2.94
C ASN A 27 2.14 11.20 -3.65
N MET A 28 1.88 10.07 -4.34
CA MET A 28 2.90 9.37 -5.15
C MET A 28 3.37 10.22 -6.33
N ALA A 29 2.47 11.02 -6.93
CA ALA A 29 2.84 12.00 -7.95
C ALA A 29 3.79 13.08 -7.40
N ALA A 30 3.57 13.52 -6.15
CA ALA A 30 4.42 14.52 -5.49
C ALA A 30 5.79 13.95 -5.08
N HIS A 31 5.84 12.71 -4.57
CA HIS A 31 7.08 12.02 -4.19
C HIS A 31 7.93 11.62 -5.40
N MET A 32 7.34 11.11 -6.48
CA MET A 32 8.07 10.86 -7.74
C MET A 32 8.66 12.16 -8.31
N THR A 33 7.92 13.28 -8.26
CA THR A 33 8.42 14.59 -8.70
C THR A 33 9.63 15.05 -7.89
N ARG A 34 9.66 14.76 -6.59
CA ARG A 34 10.74 15.14 -5.68
C ARG A 34 11.99 14.26 -5.86
N ALA A 35 11.81 12.96 -6.09
CA ALA A 35 12.90 12.01 -6.35
C ALA A 35 13.55 12.23 -7.72
N VAL A 36 12.75 12.46 -8.76
CA VAL A 36 13.24 12.72 -10.13
C VAL A 36 13.99 14.06 -10.23
N LYS A 37 13.54 15.10 -9.51
CA LYS A 37 14.27 16.38 -9.38
C LYS A 37 15.61 16.26 -8.65
N ARG A 38 15.79 15.22 -7.83
CA ARG A 38 17.01 15.01 -7.03
C ARG A 38 18.09 14.22 -7.78
N LEU A 39 17.69 13.43 -8.78
CA LEU A 39 18.58 12.55 -9.55
C LEU A 39 19.07 13.12 -10.89
N LEU A 40 18.54 14.26 -11.34
CA LEU A 40 18.95 14.92 -12.58
C LEU A 40 19.52 16.32 -12.27
N PRO A 41 20.86 16.52 -12.38
CA PRO A 41 21.42 17.86 -12.41
C PRO A 41 20.84 18.60 -13.62
N LEU A 42 20.30 19.79 -13.36
CA LEU A 42 19.79 20.70 -14.39
C LEU A 42 20.93 21.23 -15.24
N GLU A 43 21.39 20.46 -16.23
CA GLU A 43 22.14 21.04 -17.34
C GLU A 43 21.58 20.49 -18.65
N ASN A 44 21.08 21.41 -19.49
CA ASN A 44 20.57 21.24 -20.86
C ASN A 44 19.04 21.02 -21.00
N GLY A 45 18.32 22.15 -20.90
CA GLY A 45 16.86 22.27 -20.95
C GLY A 45 16.18 22.13 -22.32
N TRP A 46 16.47 21.07 -23.09
CA TRP A 46 15.77 20.84 -24.38
C TRP A 46 15.30 19.41 -24.67
N LEU A 47 15.41 18.46 -23.73
CA LEU A 47 14.98 17.05 -23.96
C LEU A 47 13.84 16.55 -23.05
N LEU A 48 13.28 17.39 -22.19
CA LEU A 48 12.31 16.97 -21.16
C LEU A 48 10.81 16.92 -21.53
N PRO A 49 10.30 17.36 -22.70
CA PRO A 49 8.85 17.20 -22.97
C PRO A 49 8.48 15.80 -23.44
N THR A 50 9.32 15.17 -24.29
CA THR A 50 8.95 13.92 -24.97
C THR A 50 9.13 12.72 -24.06
N ALA A 51 10.30 12.52 -23.44
CA ALA A 51 10.53 11.38 -22.55
C ALA A 51 9.51 11.33 -21.37
N TRP A 52 9.12 12.49 -20.83
CA TRP A 52 8.09 12.59 -19.81
C TRP A 52 6.68 12.29 -20.35
N GLN A 53 6.34 12.76 -21.56
CA GLN A 53 5.09 12.40 -22.23
C GLN A 53 5.01 10.91 -22.57
N TRP A 54 6.13 10.27 -22.93
CA TRP A 54 6.20 8.83 -23.18
C TRP A 54 6.07 8.02 -21.88
N TYR A 55 6.70 8.44 -20.79
CA TYR A 55 6.59 7.77 -19.49
C TYR A 55 5.17 7.88 -18.92
N THR A 56 4.58 9.10 -18.96
CA THR A 56 3.21 9.34 -18.51
C THR A 56 2.17 8.72 -19.45
N LYS A 57 2.36 8.71 -20.77
CA LYS A 57 1.45 7.99 -21.70
C LYS A 57 1.59 6.48 -21.61
N ALA A 58 2.78 5.92 -21.44
CA ALA A 58 2.96 4.47 -21.28
C ALA A 58 2.38 3.97 -19.95
N TRP A 59 2.40 4.81 -18.91
CA TRP A 59 1.73 4.58 -17.64
C TRP A 59 0.21 4.75 -17.75
N CYS A 60 -0.27 5.83 -18.40
CA CYS A 60 -1.70 6.09 -18.61
C CYS A 60 -2.38 5.09 -19.56
N HIS A 61 -1.71 4.64 -20.64
CA HIS A 61 -2.30 3.71 -21.61
C HIS A 61 -2.42 2.28 -21.10
N ARG A 62 -1.67 1.89 -20.05
CA ARG A 62 -1.80 0.57 -19.43
C ARG A 62 -2.89 0.53 -18.35
N HIS A 63 -3.36 1.69 -17.88
CA HIS A 63 -4.34 1.81 -16.78
C HIS A 63 -5.62 2.58 -17.12
N HIS A 64 -5.78 3.16 -18.32
CA HIS A 64 -7.05 3.70 -18.80
C HIS A 64 -7.87 2.64 -19.54
N SER A 65 -8.35 1.65 -18.81
CA SER A 65 -9.63 1.01 -19.15
C SER A 65 -10.67 1.55 -18.19
N ALA A 66 -11.78 2.06 -18.72
CA ALA A 66 -12.94 2.51 -17.96
C ALA A 66 -13.22 1.53 -16.81
N GLY A 67 -13.27 2.06 -15.59
CA GLY A 67 -13.01 1.31 -14.36
C GLY A 67 -13.81 0.00 -14.26
N PRO A 68 -13.19 -1.10 -13.82
CA PRO A 68 -13.95 -2.30 -13.53
C PRO A 68 -14.96 -1.94 -12.44
N SER A 69 -16.22 -2.35 -12.61
CA SER A 69 -17.15 -2.51 -11.50
C SER A 69 -16.35 -3.01 -10.30
N LEU A 70 -16.30 -2.26 -9.19
CA LEU A 70 -15.48 -2.60 -8.02
C LEU A 70 -15.70 -4.09 -7.72
N ARG A 71 -14.75 -4.93 -8.17
CA ARG A 71 -14.92 -6.37 -8.06
C ARG A 71 -14.86 -6.62 -6.58
N TYR A 72 -15.96 -7.05 -6.01
CA TYR A 72 -16.01 -7.32 -4.59
C TYR A 72 -14.97 -8.40 -4.28
N ILE A 73 -13.90 -8.01 -3.57
CA ILE A 73 -12.90 -8.93 -3.04
C ILE A 73 -13.39 -9.29 -1.63
N PRO A 74 -13.86 -10.54 -1.39
CA PRO A 74 -14.22 -10.95 -0.05
C PRO A 74 -12.98 -10.83 0.86
N ARG A 75 -13.18 -10.40 2.10
CA ARG A 75 -12.13 -10.35 3.14
C ARG A 75 -12.68 -10.93 4.44
N ARG A 76 -13.28 -12.12 4.38
CA ARG A 76 -13.89 -12.78 5.55
C ARG A 76 -12.81 -13.40 6.45
N ALA A 77 -11.72 -13.86 5.83
CA ALA A 77 -10.53 -14.37 6.49
C ALA A 77 -9.29 -13.62 6.01
N VAL A 78 -8.64 -12.89 6.92
CA VAL A 78 -7.40 -12.13 6.68
C VAL A 78 -6.29 -12.78 7.50
N LEU A 79 -5.30 -13.36 6.82
CA LEU A 79 -4.20 -14.07 7.47
C LEU A 79 -2.93 -13.22 7.48
N TYR A 80 -2.39 -12.95 8.67
CA TYR A 80 -1.13 -12.22 8.83
C TYR A 80 0.05 -13.19 8.81
N CYS A 81 1.07 -12.87 8.01
CA CYS A 81 2.31 -13.62 7.90
C CYS A 81 3.51 -12.67 8.01
N PRO A 82 4.46 -12.93 8.93
CA PRO A 82 5.69 -12.13 9.03
C PRO A 82 6.43 -12.06 7.70
N GLY A 83 6.75 -10.84 7.26
CA GLY A 83 7.42 -10.58 5.98
C GLY A 83 8.85 -11.11 5.89
N ASN A 84 9.49 -11.38 7.03
CA ASN A 84 10.86 -11.90 7.10
C ASN A 84 10.93 -13.45 7.13
N ASP A 85 9.80 -14.17 7.16
CA ASP A 85 9.78 -15.64 7.26
C ASP A 85 9.30 -16.25 5.93
N GLU A 86 10.24 -16.41 4.99
CA GLU A 86 9.95 -16.97 3.66
C GLU A 86 9.23 -18.31 3.72
N ARG A 87 9.57 -19.16 4.69
CA ARG A 87 8.96 -20.48 4.84
C ARG A 87 7.46 -20.35 5.14
N LYS A 88 7.06 -19.43 6.01
CA LYS A 88 5.65 -19.16 6.28
C LYS A 88 4.95 -18.51 5.08
N LEU A 89 5.62 -17.60 4.39
CA LEU A 89 5.09 -16.96 3.19
C LEU A 89 4.80 -17.96 2.07
N ARG A 90 5.72 -18.88 1.79
CA ARG A 90 5.51 -19.95 0.78
C ARG A 90 4.36 -20.88 1.15
N LYS A 91 4.06 -21.05 2.44
CA LYS A 91 2.91 -21.85 2.89
C LYS A 91 1.56 -21.18 2.56
N LEU A 92 1.52 -19.87 2.31
CA LEU A 92 0.27 -19.18 1.95
C LEU A 92 -0.38 -19.77 0.69
N ALA A 93 0.42 -20.26 -0.27
CA ALA A 93 -0.08 -20.86 -1.50
C ALA A 93 -0.89 -22.15 -1.29
N SER A 94 -0.75 -22.82 -0.13
CA SER A 94 -1.53 -24.02 0.19
C SER A 94 -2.76 -23.75 1.06
N LEU A 95 -3.03 -22.49 1.40
CA LEU A 95 -4.13 -22.10 2.28
C LEU A 95 -5.26 -21.45 1.47
N ASP A 96 -6.49 -21.83 1.78
CA ASP A 96 -7.69 -21.19 1.22
C ASP A 96 -8.13 -20.04 2.14
N VAL A 97 -7.51 -18.88 1.97
CA VAL A 97 -7.85 -17.64 2.69
C VAL A 97 -8.28 -16.57 1.70
N ASP A 98 -9.08 -15.61 2.14
CA ASP A 98 -9.54 -14.56 1.23
C ASP A 98 -8.44 -13.48 1.02
N CYS A 99 -7.68 -13.15 2.06
CA CYS A 99 -6.59 -12.17 2.00
C CYS A 99 -5.39 -12.65 2.83
N ALA A 100 -4.19 -12.52 2.27
CA ALA A 100 -2.92 -12.80 2.94
C ALA A 100 -2.13 -11.50 3.11
N VAL A 101 -1.83 -11.13 4.35
CA VAL A 101 -1.09 -9.94 4.72
C VAL A 101 0.38 -10.31 4.94
N LEU A 102 1.25 -9.81 4.08
CA LEU A 102 2.69 -9.81 4.25
C LEU A 102 3.06 -8.65 5.18
N ASP A 103 3.53 -8.97 6.37
CA ASP A 103 3.61 -8.01 7.47
C ASP A 103 5.02 -7.46 7.68
N CYS A 104 5.18 -6.13 7.65
CA CYS A 104 6.38 -5.42 8.08
C CYS A 104 6.29 -4.92 9.53
N GLU A 105 5.13 -5.00 10.17
CA GLU A 105 4.84 -4.33 11.44
C GLU A 105 5.01 -5.29 12.64
N ASP A 106 3.99 -5.49 13.48
CA ASP A 106 4.14 -6.15 14.78
C ASP A 106 4.53 -7.64 14.66
N GLY A 107 4.31 -8.28 13.50
CA GLY A 107 4.76 -9.64 13.21
C GLY A 107 6.27 -9.77 12.97
N VAL A 108 7.02 -8.66 12.86
CA VAL A 108 8.46 -8.64 12.55
C VAL A 108 9.23 -7.88 13.62
N ALA A 109 10.25 -8.52 14.19
CA ALA A 109 11.15 -7.89 15.16
C ALA A 109 11.92 -6.71 14.54
N LEU A 110 12.29 -5.71 15.35
CA LEU A 110 13.00 -4.51 14.88
C LEU A 110 14.30 -4.83 14.11
N SER A 111 15.08 -5.81 14.58
CA SER A 111 16.32 -6.26 13.93
C SER A 111 16.09 -6.96 12.59
N LYS A 112 14.84 -7.31 12.27
CA LYS A 112 14.43 -8.07 11.08
C LYS A 112 13.61 -7.24 10.09
N LYS A 113 13.41 -5.95 10.34
CA LYS A 113 12.66 -5.05 9.45
C LYS A 113 13.33 -4.91 8.08
N ALA A 114 14.65 -4.81 8.06
CA ALA A 114 15.42 -4.76 6.81
C ALA A 114 15.22 -6.05 5.98
N GLU A 115 15.32 -7.21 6.64
CA GLU A 115 15.08 -8.51 6.00
C GLU A 115 13.65 -8.62 5.44
N ALA A 116 12.64 -8.17 6.19
CA ALA A 116 11.26 -8.14 5.69
C ALA A 116 11.10 -7.27 4.43
N ARG A 117 11.76 -6.09 4.38
CA ARG A 117 11.74 -5.22 3.19
C ARG A 117 12.39 -5.88 1.99
N GLU A 118 13.43 -6.69 2.18
CA GLU A 118 14.07 -7.42 1.08
C GLU A 118 13.23 -8.62 0.61
N THR A 119 12.58 -9.32 1.53
CA THR A 119 11.82 -10.55 1.23
C THR A 119 10.47 -10.25 0.57
N ILE A 120 9.73 -9.26 1.05
CA ILE A 120 8.35 -9.00 0.57
C ILE A 120 8.30 -8.75 -0.95
N PRO A 121 9.11 -7.86 -1.55
CA PRO A 121 9.11 -7.64 -3.00
C PRO A 121 9.34 -8.92 -3.80
N LYS A 122 10.29 -9.77 -3.37
CA LYS A 122 10.56 -11.06 -4.01
C LYS A 122 9.34 -11.97 -3.93
N MET A 123 8.74 -12.07 -2.75
CA MET A 123 7.56 -12.91 -2.53
C MET A 123 6.31 -12.39 -3.25
N LEU A 124 6.17 -11.08 -3.49
CA LEU A 124 5.09 -10.53 -4.31
C LEU A 124 5.15 -11.06 -5.75
N VAL A 125 6.35 -11.26 -6.30
CA VAL A 125 6.58 -11.85 -7.62
C VAL A 125 6.41 -13.37 -7.57
N GLU A 126 7.04 -14.05 -6.62
CA GLU A 126 7.13 -15.51 -6.58
C GLU A 126 5.84 -16.22 -6.16
N LEU A 127 5.04 -15.61 -5.28
CA LEU A 127 3.84 -16.28 -4.75
C LEU A 127 2.71 -16.27 -5.78
N ASP A 128 2.30 -17.44 -6.24
CA ASP A 128 0.98 -17.60 -6.85
C ASP A 128 -0.04 -18.00 -5.77
N LEU A 129 -0.97 -17.10 -5.45
CA LEU A 129 -2.01 -17.33 -4.45
C LEU A 129 -3.41 -17.49 -5.08
N GLY A 130 -3.51 -17.57 -6.41
CA GLY A 130 -4.78 -17.72 -7.11
C GLY A 130 -5.80 -16.61 -6.78
N ARG A 131 -6.88 -16.96 -6.09
CA ARG A 131 -7.96 -16.03 -5.72
C ARG A 131 -7.64 -15.14 -4.52
N THR A 132 -6.63 -15.50 -3.73
CA THR A 132 -6.30 -14.84 -2.47
C THR A 132 -5.66 -13.47 -2.75
N GLU A 133 -6.18 -12.43 -2.12
CA GLU A 133 -5.61 -11.09 -2.23
C GLU A 133 -4.27 -11.01 -1.48
N LYS A 134 -3.22 -10.52 -2.15
CA LYS A 134 -1.96 -10.14 -1.49
C LYS A 134 -2.08 -8.74 -0.92
N CYS A 135 -1.98 -8.60 0.40
CA CYS A 135 -1.91 -7.31 1.06
C CYS A 135 -0.54 -7.16 1.71
N VAL A 136 0.02 -5.95 1.71
CA VAL A 136 1.24 -5.66 2.48
C VAL A 136 0.89 -4.69 3.60
N ARG A 137 1.20 -5.04 4.85
CA ARG A 137 1.06 -4.14 5.99
C ARG A 137 2.40 -3.48 6.27
N VAL A 138 2.46 -2.17 6.08
CA VAL A 138 3.65 -1.36 6.41
C VAL A 138 3.70 -1.04 7.90
N ASN A 139 4.80 -0.50 8.39
CA ASN A 139 4.88 0.07 9.74
C ASN A 139 4.03 1.36 9.83
N SER A 140 3.68 1.77 11.05
CA SER A 140 2.88 3.00 11.26
C SER A 140 3.67 4.24 10.84
N VAL A 141 2.97 5.31 10.44
CA VAL A 141 3.61 6.60 10.11
C VAL A 141 4.42 7.13 11.32
N SER A 142 3.83 7.05 12.51
CA SER A 142 4.43 7.42 13.79
C SER A 142 5.73 6.66 14.15
N SER A 143 5.98 5.49 13.55
CA SER A 143 7.21 4.72 13.80
C SER A 143 8.43 5.27 13.07
N GLY A 144 8.24 6.15 12.08
CA GLY A 144 9.31 6.63 11.20
C GLY A 144 9.84 5.58 10.20
N LEU A 145 9.28 4.36 10.18
CA LEU A 145 9.70 3.26 9.31
C LEU A 145 8.83 3.10 8.05
N ALA A 146 7.64 3.71 8.03
CA ALA A 146 6.66 3.55 6.95
C ALA A 146 7.21 3.99 5.58
N GLU A 147 8.00 5.08 5.54
CA GLU A 147 8.58 5.60 4.30
C GLU A 147 9.56 4.60 3.67
N ALA A 148 10.44 4.00 4.48
CA ALA A 148 11.38 2.99 4.02
C ALA A 148 10.66 1.70 3.55
N ASP A 149 9.53 1.34 4.17
CA ASP A 149 8.72 0.22 3.71
C ASP A 149 8.10 0.52 2.34
N LEU A 150 7.47 1.69 2.20
CA LEU A 150 6.81 2.11 0.97
C LEU A 150 7.78 2.30 -0.18
N GLU A 151 8.96 2.88 0.06
CA GLU A 151 9.99 3.06 -0.97
C GLU A 151 10.34 1.72 -1.62
N VAL A 152 10.56 0.68 -0.81
CA VAL A 152 10.92 -0.65 -1.29
C VAL A 152 9.73 -1.35 -1.97
N ILE A 153 8.52 -1.26 -1.39
CA ILE A 153 7.32 -1.90 -1.95
C ILE A 153 6.93 -1.25 -3.29
N LEU A 154 7.03 0.07 -3.41
CA LEU A 154 6.66 0.80 -4.63
C LEU A 154 7.66 0.63 -5.77
N GLN A 155 8.89 0.20 -5.46
CA GLN A 155 9.92 -0.15 -6.45
C GLN A 155 9.88 -1.64 -6.84
N ALA A 156 9.01 -2.44 -6.22
CA ALA A 156 8.87 -3.85 -6.56
C ALA A 156 8.35 -4.05 -7.99
N GLU A 157 8.79 -5.14 -8.64
CA GLU A 157 8.34 -5.50 -9.99
C GLU A 157 6.83 -5.71 -10.06
N VAL A 158 6.25 -6.30 -9.01
CA VAL A 158 4.81 -6.51 -8.85
C VAL A 158 4.34 -5.78 -7.60
N LEU A 159 3.42 -4.83 -7.78
CA LEU A 159 2.80 -4.11 -6.68
C LEU A 159 1.67 -4.95 -6.04
N PRO A 160 1.49 -4.89 -4.71
CA PRO A 160 0.36 -5.52 -4.07
C PRO A 160 -0.94 -4.78 -4.42
N PRO A 161 -2.07 -5.49 -4.61
CA PRO A 161 -3.37 -4.86 -4.83
C PRO A 161 -3.88 -4.06 -3.61
N ALA A 162 -3.32 -4.29 -2.41
CA ALA A 162 -3.69 -3.55 -1.22
C ALA A 162 -2.48 -3.28 -0.30
N ILE A 163 -2.40 -2.06 0.20
CA ILE A 163 -1.48 -1.66 1.28
C ILE A 163 -2.32 -1.38 2.53
N MET A 164 -1.89 -1.93 3.67
CA MET A 164 -2.52 -1.73 4.97
C MET A 164 -1.65 -0.80 5.82
N LEU A 165 -2.24 0.33 6.23
CA LEU A 165 -1.64 1.29 7.14
C LEU A 165 -2.12 1.00 8.57
N PRO A 166 -1.25 0.56 9.50
CA PRO A 166 -1.66 0.28 10.87
C PRO A 166 -1.70 1.55 11.73
N LYS A 167 -2.41 1.45 12.85
CA LYS A 167 -2.38 2.44 13.95
C LYS A 167 -2.70 3.88 13.51
N VAL A 168 -3.64 4.03 12.57
CA VAL A 168 -4.08 5.34 12.08
C VAL A 168 -4.89 6.06 13.17
N GLU A 169 -4.36 7.16 13.67
CA GLU A 169 -5.02 7.98 14.69
C GLU A 169 -5.61 9.28 14.12
N ASP A 170 -5.00 9.84 13.07
CA ASP A 170 -5.44 11.05 12.38
C ASP A 170 -5.54 10.82 10.86
N THR A 171 -6.51 11.51 10.24
CA THR A 171 -6.62 11.70 8.80
C THR A 171 -5.34 12.19 8.13
N GLN A 172 -4.52 12.98 8.82
CA GLN A 172 -3.24 13.45 8.30
C GLN A 172 -2.27 12.31 7.96
N GLU A 173 -2.29 11.20 8.71
CA GLU A 173 -1.42 10.05 8.44
C GLU A 173 -1.81 9.33 7.15
N VAL A 174 -3.08 9.41 6.75
CA VAL A 174 -3.56 8.89 5.47
C VAL A 174 -3.18 9.82 4.31
N GLN A 175 -3.03 11.12 4.59
CA GLN A 175 -2.72 12.20 3.65
C GLN A 175 -1.24 12.54 3.56
N TRP A 176 -0.38 11.87 4.33
CA TRP A 176 1.07 12.01 4.30
C TRP A 176 1.64 11.49 2.97
#